data_AF-A0AAX4KYL7-F1
#
_entry.id   AF-A0AAX4KYL7-F1
#
_cell.length_a   1.000
_cell.length_b   1.000
_cell.length_c   1.000
_cell.angle_alpha   90.00
_cell.angle_beta   90.00
_cell.angle_gamma   90.00
#
_symmetry.space_group_name_H-M   'P 1'
#
loop_
_entity.id
_entity.type
_entity.pdbx_description
1 polymer ?
#
loop_
_entity_poly.entity_id
_entity_poly.type
_entity_poly.pdbx_seq_one_letter_code
_entity_poly.pdbx_strand_id
1 'polypeptide(L)'
;MILLYLTLAMIIIHLIGSIISFLKRTFPRSIGNFVAFYEMVFYIIVAVFYSHIILPLLVILYFYLVVHIAGGILYIIGYLGKLYSTERIKYYGIYEAFEMLYLLVLFVSMI
;
A
#
# COMPACT_ATOMS: atom_id res chain seq x y z
N MET A 1 18.81 6.11 -0.43
CA MET A 1 18.35 7.46 -0.85
C MET A 1 17.12 7.37 -1.75
N ILE A 2 17.19 6.71 -2.91
CA ILE A 2 16.03 6.57 -3.83
C ILE A 2 14.82 5.91 -3.14
N LEU A 3 15.03 4.82 -2.39
CA LEU A 3 13.95 4.14 -1.68
C LEU A 3 13.25 5.04 -0.66
N LEU A 4 14.00 5.88 0.07
CA LEU A 4 13.42 6.85 1.01
C LEU A 4 12.52 7.85 0.27
N TYR A 5 12.92 8.35 -0.90
CA TYR A 5 12.08 9.24 -1.69
C TYR A 5 10.81 8.53 -2.20
N LEU A 6 10.91 7.26 -2.58
CA LEU A 6 9.75 6.44 -2.92
C LEU A 6 8.85 6.22 -1.69
N THR A 7 9.41 5.98 -0.50
CA THR A 7 8.64 5.90 0.75
C THR A 7 7.86 7.18 1.01
N LEU A 8 8.51 8.34 0.86
CA LEU A 8 7.85 9.64 1.01
C LEU A 8 6.74 9.84 -0.02
N ALA A 9 6.94 9.42 -1.27
CA ALA A 9 5.90 9.44 -2.29
C ALA A 9 4.71 8.53 -1.91
N MET A 10 4.97 7.33 -1.37
CA MET A 10 3.92 6.42 -0.88
C MET A 10 3.12 7.03 0.27
N ILE A 11 3.78 7.75 1.20
CA ILE A 11 3.08 8.51 2.26
C ILE A 11 2.13 9.53 1.63
N ILE A 12 2.59 10.30 0.65
CA ILE A 12 1.78 11.34 -0.02
C ILE A 12 0.59 10.71 -0.74
N ILE A 13 0.80 9.61 -1.48
CA ILE A 13 -0.26 8.92 -2.22
C ILE A 13 -1.36 8.42 -1.25
N HIS A 14 -0.97 7.76 -0.16
CA HIS A 14 -1.91 7.25 0.84
C HIS A 14 -2.59 8.37 1.64
N LEU A 15 -1.89 9.46 1.91
CA LEU A 15 -2.47 10.64 2.54
C LEU A 15 -3.53 11.27 1.62
N ILE A 16 -3.23 11.46 0.34
CA ILE A 16 -4.19 11.98 -0.65
C ILE A 16 -5.38 11.02 -0.77
N GLY A 17 -5.12 9.71 -0.89
CA GLY A 17 -6.16 8.68 -0.93
C GLY A 17 -7.07 8.74 0.30
N SER A 18 -6.48 8.84 1.48
CA SER A 18 -7.20 9.01 2.75
C SER A 18 -8.05 10.28 2.75
N ILE A 19 -7.47 11.44 2.40
CA ILE A 19 -8.20 12.72 2.37
C ILE A 19 -9.36 12.67 1.38
N ILE A 20 -9.14 12.20 0.15
CA ILE A 20 -10.19 12.08 -0.88
C ILE A 20 -11.32 11.16 -0.39
N SER A 21 -10.96 10.08 0.29
CA SER A 21 -11.90 9.11 0.84
C SER A 21 -12.67 9.65 2.05
N PHE A 22 -12.03 10.43 2.92
CA PHE A 22 -12.68 11.20 4.00
C PHE A 22 -13.65 12.26 3.45
N LEU A 23 -13.33 12.89 2.31
CA LEU A 23 -14.21 13.81 1.58
C LEU A 23 -15.37 13.08 0.86
N LYS A 24 -15.58 11.79 1.11
CA LYS A 24 -16.64 10.92 0.57
C LYS A 24 -16.59 10.77 -0.95
N ARG A 25 -15.43 10.98 -1.57
CA ARG A 25 -15.25 10.90 -3.03
C ARG A 25 -14.84 9.51 -3.53
N THR A 26 -14.68 8.52 -2.66
CA THR A 26 -14.37 7.11 -3.01
C THR A 26 -15.22 6.09 -2.23
N PHE A 27 -15.27 4.85 -2.75
CA PHE A 27 -16.06 3.71 -2.28
C PHE A 27 -15.09 2.51 -2.11
N PRO A 28 -15.10 1.71 -1.02
CA PRO A 28 -16.01 1.68 0.12
C PRO A 28 -15.52 2.51 1.32
N ARG A 29 -16.46 3.20 1.98
CA ARG A 29 -16.23 4.33 2.91
C ARG A 29 -15.59 4.01 4.26
N SER A 30 -15.67 2.79 4.77
CA SER A 30 -15.18 2.46 6.13
C SER A 30 -13.83 1.75 6.09
N ILE A 31 -13.72 0.70 5.28
CA ILE A 31 -12.52 -0.14 5.22
C ILE A 31 -11.39 0.58 4.46
N GLY A 32 -11.69 1.21 3.31
CA GLY A 32 -10.67 1.90 2.51
C GLY A 32 -10.00 3.07 3.23
N ASN A 33 -10.75 3.82 4.04
CA ASN A 33 -10.18 4.88 4.89
C ASN A 33 -9.23 4.34 5.95
N PHE A 34 -9.62 3.25 6.61
CA PHE A 34 -8.80 2.65 7.64
C PHE A 34 -7.53 2.04 7.06
N VAL A 35 -7.64 1.38 5.90
CA VAL A 35 -6.52 0.80 5.17
C VAL A 35 -5.55 1.90 4.70
N ALA A 36 -6.03 2.93 4.01
CA ALA A 36 -5.16 4.02 3.53
C ALA A 36 -4.47 4.78 4.66
N PHE A 37 -5.15 4.99 5.79
CA PHE A 37 -4.54 5.61 6.97
C PHE A 37 -3.49 4.69 7.60
N TYR A 38 -3.80 3.40 7.73
CA TYR A 38 -2.87 2.39 8.23
C TYR A 38 -1.60 2.30 7.34
N GLU A 39 -1.75 2.37 6.02
CA GLU A 39 -0.67 2.40 5.02
C GLU A 39 0.18 3.65 5.12
N MET A 40 -0.45 4.82 5.25
CA MET A 40 0.27 6.07 5.51
C MET A 40 1.12 5.98 6.78
N VAL A 41 0.55 5.49 7.89
CA VAL A 41 1.26 5.36 9.17
C VAL A 41 2.42 4.36 9.03
N PHE A 42 2.19 3.23 8.37
CA PHE A 42 3.23 2.23 8.10
C PHE A 42 4.41 2.86 7.35
N TYR A 43 4.17 3.58 6.27
CA TYR A 43 5.26 4.21 5.51
C TYR A 43 5.96 5.35 6.26
N ILE A 44 5.26 6.09 7.14
CA ILE A 44 5.90 7.06 8.05
C ILE A 44 6.89 6.34 8.98
N ILE A 45 6.49 5.21 9.58
CA ILE A 45 7.36 4.41 10.45
C ILE A 45 8.57 3.90 9.65
N VAL A 46 8.37 3.39 8.44
CA VAL A 46 9.47 2.97 7.56
C VAL A 46 10.42 4.13 7.28
N ALA A 47 9.92 5.33 6.96
CA ALA A 47 10.76 6.48 6.65
C ALA A 47 11.60 6.93 7.86
N VAL A 48 11.00 6.96 9.06
CA VAL A 48 11.69 7.34 10.31
C VAL A 48 12.81 6.35 10.65
N PHE A 49 12.55 5.05 10.48
CA PHE A 49 13.48 3.99 10.87
C PHE A 49 14.28 3.41 9.70
N TYR A 50 14.26 4.04 8.52
CA TYR A 50 14.85 3.50 7.29
C TYR A 50 16.32 3.09 7.42
N SER A 51 17.11 3.83 8.22
CA SER A 51 18.54 3.57 8.41
C SER A 51 18.83 2.54 9.52
N HIS A 52 17.81 2.01 10.20
CA HIS A 52 17.96 1.14 11.36
C HIS A 52 17.22 -0.17 11.11
N ILE A 53 17.92 -1.29 11.21
CA ILE A 53 17.28 -2.61 11.12
C ILE A 53 16.52 -2.85 12.42
N ILE A 54 15.18 -2.85 12.33
CA ILE A 54 14.28 -3.09 13.46
C ILE A 54 13.49 -4.35 13.15
N LEU A 55 13.80 -5.44 13.86
CA LEU A 55 13.18 -6.75 13.64
C LEU A 55 11.62 -6.71 13.67
N PRO A 56 10.96 -6.00 14.61
CA PRO A 56 9.52 -5.79 14.55
C PRO A 56 9.01 -5.15 13.25
N LEU A 57 9.75 -4.19 12.68
CA LEU A 57 9.38 -3.51 11.44
C LEU A 57 9.50 -4.46 10.24
N LEU A 58 10.51 -5.32 10.22
CA LEU A 58 10.66 -6.37 9.19
C LEU A 58 9.47 -7.34 9.20
N VAL A 59 9.00 -7.75 10.38
CA VAL A 59 7.82 -8.63 10.50
C VAL A 59 6.56 -7.94 9.95
N ILE A 60 6.35 -6.67 10.30
CA ILE A 60 5.21 -5.89 9.79
C ILE A 60 5.30 -5.73 8.27
N LEU A 61 6.48 -5.39 7.75
CA LEU A 61 6.73 -5.26 6.31
C LEU A 61 6.47 -6.57 5.57
N TYR A 62 6.85 -7.71 6.14
CA TYR A 62 6.54 -9.03 5.58
C TYR A 62 5.03 -9.27 5.48
N PHE A 63 4.28 -9.01 6.55
CA PHE A 63 2.81 -9.11 6.51
C PHE A 63 2.20 -8.18 5.47
N TYR A 64 2.72 -6.96 5.37
CA TYR A 64 2.32 -5.99 4.34
C TYR A 64 2.46 -6.54 2.93
N LEU A 65 3.62 -7.11 2.65
CA LEU A 65 3.92 -7.71 1.35
C LEU A 65 2.97 -8.88 1.05
N VAL A 66 2.68 -9.74 2.03
CA VAL A 66 1.73 -10.86 1.88
C VAL A 66 0.32 -10.36 1.54
N VAL A 67 -0.16 -9.31 2.22
CA VAL A 67 -1.48 -8.71 1.94
C VAL A 67 -1.56 -8.17 0.52
N HIS A 68 -0.53 -7.46 0.06
CA HIS A 68 -0.49 -6.91 -1.30
C HIS A 68 -0.38 -8.00 -2.37
N ILE A 69 0.36 -9.09 -2.12
CA ILE A 69 0.40 -10.25 -3.00
C ILE A 69 -1.00 -10.88 -3.11
N ALA A 70 -1.67 -11.10 -1.97
CA ALA A 70 -3.01 -11.67 -1.94
C ALA A 70 -4.03 -10.77 -2.65
N GLY A 71 -3.98 -9.46 -2.38
CA GLY A 71 -4.78 -8.44 -3.06
C GLY A 71 -4.55 -8.44 -4.57
N GLY A 72 -3.29 -8.42 -5.01
CA GLY A 72 -2.89 -8.49 -6.41
C GLY A 72 -3.42 -9.74 -7.12
N ILE A 73 -3.36 -10.91 -6.48
CA ILE A 73 -3.96 -12.15 -7.00
C ILE A 73 -5.47 -12.00 -7.17
N LEU A 74 -6.18 -11.47 -6.14
CA LEU A 74 -7.63 -11.24 -6.20
C LEU A 74 -8.04 -10.26 -7.31
N TYR A 75 -7.20 -9.27 -7.61
CA TYR A 75 -7.36 -8.38 -8.76
C TYR A 75 -7.20 -9.13 -10.09
N ILE A 76 -6.14 -9.92 -10.25
CA ILE A 76 -5.85 -10.67 -11.50
C ILE A 76 -6.96 -11.67 -11.83
N ILE A 77 -7.44 -12.42 -10.82
CA ILE A 77 -8.50 -13.42 -11.04
C ILE A 77 -9.89 -12.77 -11.24
N GLY A 78 -9.99 -11.43 -11.21
CA GLY A 78 -11.22 -10.69 -11.46
C GLY A 78 -12.29 -10.85 -10.37
N TYR A 79 -11.93 -11.39 -9.19
CA TYR A 79 -12.88 -11.62 -8.11
C TYR A 79 -13.46 -10.31 -7.58
N LEU A 80 -12.62 -9.27 -7.54
CA LEU A 80 -13.02 -7.91 -7.17
C LEU A 80 -13.89 -7.24 -8.24
N GLY A 81 -13.89 -7.75 -9.49
CA GLY A 81 -14.75 -7.33 -10.62
C GLY A 81 -16.24 -7.39 -10.31
N LYS A 82 -16.65 -8.24 -9.38
CA LYS A 82 -18.04 -8.37 -8.93
C LYS A 82 -18.45 -7.30 -7.93
N LEU A 83 -17.49 -6.60 -7.31
CA LEU A 83 -17.71 -5.62 -6.25
C LEU A 83 -17.56 -4.17 -6.75
N TYR A 84 -16.81 -3.94 -7.83
CA TYR A 84 -16.56 -2.59 -8.37
C TYR A 84 -16.56 -2.57 -9.90
N SER A 85 -16.51 -1.38 -10.52
CA SER A 85 -16.46 -1.27 -11.98
C SER A 85 -15.12 -1.77 -12.54
N THR A 86 -15.20 -2.56 -13.61
CA THR A 86 -14.06 -3.26 -14.22
C THR A 86 -12.90 -2.34 -14.61
N GLU A 87 -13.19 -1.13 -15.10
CA GLU A 87 -12.15 -0.16 -15.47
C GLU A 87 -11.40 0.38 -14.25
N ARG A 88 -12.11 0.73 -13.16
CA ARG A 88 -11.48 1.28 -11.95
C ARG A 88 -10.64 0.23 -11.23
N ILE A 89 -11.07 -1.02 -11.26
CA ILE A 89 -10.35 -2.16 -10.69
C ILE A 89 -9.02 -2.39 -11.40
N LYS A 90 -8.95 -2.20 -12.73
CA LYS A 90 -7.68 -2.35 -13.48
C LYS A 90 -6.63 -1.36 -13.00
N TYR A 91 -6.99 -0.08 -12.83
CA TYR A 91 -6.06 0.94 -12.33
C TYR A 91 -5.62 0.66 -10.88
N TYR A 92 -6.55 0.21 -10.03
CA TYR A 92 -6.22 -0.21 -8.66
C TYR A 92 -5.27 -1.42 -8.63
N GLY A 93 -5.52 -2.45 -9.44
CA GLY A 93 -4.64 -3.61 -9.52
C GLY A 93 -3.25 -3.29 -10.05
N ILE A 94 -3.12 -2.35 -11.00
CA ILE A 94 -1.83 -1.86 -11.48
C ILE A 94 -1.09 -1.13 -10.36
N TYR A 95 -1.78 -0.24 -9.64
CA TYR A 95 -1.21 0.47 -8.50
C TYR A 95 -0.71 -0.49 -7.42
N GLU A 96 -1.53 -1.46 -7.02
CA GLU A 96 -1.18 -2.52 -6.06
C GLU A 96 0.03 -3.34 -6.50
N ALA A 97 0.15 -3.63 -7.79
CA ALA A 97 1.31 -4.34 -8.32
C ALA A 97 2.61 -3.51 -8.22
N PHE A 98 2.54 -2.20 -8.47
CA PHE A 98 3.69 -1.30 -8.28
C PHE A 98 4.07 -1.17 -6.82
N GLU A 99 3.07 -1.05 -5.94
CA GLU A 99 3.28 -1.00 -4.49
C GLU A 99 3.90 -2.29 -3.96
N MET A 100 3.39 -3.46 -4.38
CA MET A 100 3.96 -4.76 -4.06
C MET A 100 5.43 -4.87 -4.51
N LEU A 101 5.74 -4.44 -5.74
CA LEU A 101 7.13 -4.44 -6.23
C LEU A 101 8.02 -3.55 -5.38
N TYR A 102 7.54 -2.37 -5.01
CA TYR A 102 8.26 -1.47 -4.12
C TYR A 102 8.47 -2.09 -2.72
N LEU A 103 7.44 -2.69 -2.12
CA LEU A 103 7.55 -3.40 -0.83
C LEU A 103 8.55 -4.56 -0.88
N LEU A 104 8.62 -5.29 -2.00
CA LEU A 104 9.60 -6.36 -2.20
C LEU A 104 11.03 -5.80 -2.21
N VAL A 105 11.28 -4.74 -2.97
CA VAL A 105 12.61 -4.10 -3.02
C VAL A 105 12.97 -3.52 -1.65
N LEU A 106 12.01 -2.91 -0.96
CA LEU A 106 12.20 -2.39 0.39
C LEU A 106 12.57 -3.53 1.36
N PHE A 107 11.85 -4.64 1.33
CA PHE A 107 12.11 -5.80 2.18
C PHE A 107 13.51 -6.37 1.98
N VAL A 108 13.92 -6.58 0.72
CA VAL A 108 15.28 -7.05 0.39
C VAL A 108 16.35 -6.05 0.84
N SER A 109 16.07 -4.74 0.78
CA SER A 109 17.04 -3.71 1.17
C SER A 109 17.23 -3.53 2.68
N MET A 110 16.28 -4.04 3.49
CA MET A 110 16.28 -3.90 4.95
C MET A 110 16.75 -5.17 5.68
N ILE A 111 17.05 -6.24 4.93
CA ILE A 111 17.68 -7.48 5.41
C ILE A 111 19.18 -7.40 5.14
#